data_AF-A0A2V9LT69-F1
#
_entry.id   AF-A0A2V9LT69-F1
#
_cell.length_a   1.000
_cell.length_b   1.000
_cell.length_c   1.000
_cell.angle_alpha   90.00
_cell.angle_beta   90.00
_cell.angle_gamma   90.00
#
_symmetry.space_group_name_H-M   'P 1'
#
loop_
_entity.id
_entity.type
_entity.pdbx_description
1 polymer ?
#
loop_
_entity_poly.entity_id
_entity_poly.type
_entity_poly.pdbx_seq_one_letter_code
_entity_poly.pdbx_strand_id
1 'polypeptide(L)'
;MYIQYIGFNVAASSRLYNFDVIDAKEAREFSVKVQSEAFRPSRLRAQDGPSICFERLKQELEAETEESRTGARLSIGEREIEEYLEQQDPCKPPAKKTAPYC
;
A
#
# COMPACT_ATOMS: atom_id res chain seq x y z
N MET A 1 -14.39 10.05 -0.53
CA MET A 1 -13.11 10.02 -1.25
C MET A 1 -13.05 8.72 -2.04
N TYR A 2 -12.65 8.78 -3.30
CA TYR A 2 -12.47 7.63 -4.17
C TYR A 2 -11.01 7.54 -4.58
N ILE A 3 -10.44 6.35 -4.55
CA ILE A 3 -9.09 6.06 -5.05
C ILE A 3 -9.27 5.16 -6.26
N GLN A 4 -8.92 5.66 -7.44
CA GLN A 4 -9.02 4.96 -8.71
C GLN A 4 -7.63 4.51 -9.15
N TYR A 5 -7.48 3.21 -9.44
CA TYR A 5 -6.26 2.70 -10.06
C TYR A 5 -6.25 2.99 -11.56
N ILE A 6 -5.22 3.68 -12.04
CA ILE A 6 -5.09 4.10 -13.45
C ILE A 6 -4.22 3.13 -14.23
N GLY A 7 -3.19 2.57 -13.59
CA GLY A 7 -2.29 1.63 -14.23
C GLY A 7 -0.89 1.66 -13.61
N PHE A 8 0.06 1.03 -14.28
CA PHE A 8 1.45 1.01 -13.83
C PHE A 8 2.43 1.19 -14.98
N ASN A 9 3.58 1.74 -14.65
CA ASN A 9 4.72 1.87 -15.54
C ASN A 9 5.89 1.08 -14.98
N VAL A 10 6.61 0.37 -15.84
CA VAL A 10 7.85 -0.32 -15.48
C VAL A 10 9.02 0.59 -15.81
N ALA A 11 9.76 1.00 -14.78
CA ALA A 11 11.02 1.71 -14.90
C ALA A 11 12.20 0.75 -14.70
N ALA A 12 13.44 1.23 -14.94
CA ALA A 12 14.63 0.39 -14.96
C ALA A 12 14.83 -0.48 -13.69
N SER A 13 14.55 0.08 -12.50
CA SER A 13 14.72 -0.64 -11.22
C SER A 13 13.46 -0.64 -10.36
N SER A 14 12.32 -0.20 -10.90
CA SER A 14 11.09 -0.06 -10.10
C SER A 14 9.83 -0.16 -10.94
N ARG A 15 8.71 -0.43 -10.29
CA ARG A 15 7.38 -0.26 -10.84
C ARG A 15 6.72 0.95 -10.19
N LEU A 16 6.08 1.79 -11.00
CA LEU A 16 5.33 2.95 -10.57
C LEU A 16 3.85 2.69 -10.79
N TYR A 17 3.07 2.66 -9.73
CA TYR A 17 1.63 2.46 -9.77
C TYR A 17 0.94 3.81 -9.62
N ASN A 18 0.06 4.15 -10.55
CA ASN A 18 -0.60 5.45 -10.62
C ASN A 18 -2.05 5.35 -10.16
N PHE A 19 -2.48 6.33 -9.38
CA PHE A 19 -3.81 6.42 -8.80
C PHE A 19 -4.33 7.85 -8.90
N ASP A 20 -5.62 7.97 -9.19
CA ASP A 20 -6.34 9.22 -9.05
C ASP A 20 -7.15 9.19 -7.76
N VAL A 21 -7.00 10.21 -6.94
CA VAL A 21 -7.75 10.38 -5.70
C VAL A 21 -8.70 11.54 -5.90
N ILE A 22 -9.99 11.22 -5.91
CA ILE A 22 -11.06 12.19 -6.07
C ILE A 22 -11.69 12.42 -4.70
N ASP A 23 -11.49 13.61 -4.16
CA ASP A 23 -12.11 14.08 -2.93
C ASP A 23 -13.16 15.17 -3.23
N ALA A 24 -13.78 15.72 -2.17
CA ALA A 24 -14.85 16.71 -2.33
C ALA A 24 -14.36 18.08 -2.82
N LYS A 25 -13.05 18.35 -2.69
CA LYS A 25 -12.44 19.64 -3.01
C LYS A 25 -11.70 19.58 -4.35
N GLU A 26 -11.04 18.46 -4.64
CA GLU A 26 -10.16 18.32 -5.80
C GLU A 26 -9.92 16.86 -6.21
N ALA A 27 -9.38 16.70 -7.42
CA ALA A 27 -8.81 15.46 -7.91
C ALA A 27 -7.28 15.58 -7.91
N ARG A 28 -6.60 14.60 -7.33
CA ARG A 28 -5.14 14.56 -7.17
C ARG A 28 -4.58 13.26 -7.75
N GLU A 29 -3.51 13.39 -8.52
CA GLU A 29 -2.78 12.24 -9.07
C GLU A 29 -1.67 11.81 -8.10
N PHE A 30 -1.56 10.50 -7.90
CA PHE A 30 -0.56 9.89 -7.05
C PHE A 30 0.21 8.80 -7.79
N SER A 31 1.51 8.71 -7.52
CA SER A 31 2.38 7.62 -7.98
C SER A 31 3.04 6.95 -6.79
N VAL A 32 2.88 5.63 -6.69
CA VAL A 32 3.51 4.81 -5.66
C VAL A 32 4.61 3.95 -6.30
N LYS A 33 5.84 4.11 -5.82
CA LYS A 33 7.02 3.39 -6.31
C LYS A 33 7.25 2.12 -5.50
N VAL A 34 7.44 1.00 -6.19
CA VAL A 34 7.92 -0.26 -5.63
C VAL A 34 9.22 -0.64 -6.32
N GLN A 35 10.28 -0.90 -5.56
CA GLN A 35 11.54 -1.37 -6.15
C GLN A 35 11.35 -2.75 -6.78
N SER A 36 11.94 -2.97 -7.96
CA SER A 36 11.78 -4.24 -8.69
C SER A 36 12.30 -5.43 -7.88
N GLU A 37 13.33 -5.22 -7.06
CA GLU A 37 13.90 -6.24 -6.17
C GLU A 37 12.98 -6.71 -5.05
N ALA A 38 11.93 -5.94 -4.74
CA ALA A 38 10.90 -6.32 -3.77
C ALA A 38 10.02 -7.46 -4.31
N PHE A 39 9.87 -7.57 -5.62
CA PHE A 39 9.08 -8.62 -6.25
C PHE A 39 9.87 -9.92 -6.34
N ARG A 40 9.58 -10.86 -5.43
CA ARG A 40 10.20 -12.18 -5.38
C ARG A 40 9.15 -13.24 -5.02
N PRO A 41 9.27 -14.48 -5.50
CA PRO A 41 8.29 -15.53 -5.22
C PRO A 41 8.02 -15.76 -3.72
N SER A 42 9.02 -15.56 -2.86
CA SER A 42 8.92 -15.73 -1.40
C SER A 42 8.54 -14.44 -0.64
N ARG A 43 8.29 -13.33 -1.34
CA ARG A 43 7.98 -12.02 -0.76
C ARG A 43 6.76 -11.46 -1.49
N LEU A 44 6.92 -10.40 -2.27
CA LEU A 44 5.83 -9.76 -2.99
C LEU A 44 5.66 -10.36 -4.39
N ARG A 45 4.48 -10.83 -4.76
CA ARG A 45 4.20 -11.24 -6.14
C ARG A 45 3.91 -10.01 -6.99
N ALA A 46 4.15 -10.09 -8.30
CA ALA A 46 3.87 -8.98 -9.20
C ALA A 46 2.40 -8.52 -9.17
N GLN A 47 1.48 -9.46 -8.94
CA GLN A 47 0.04 -9.21 -8.82
C GLN A 47 -0.36 -8.49 -7.53
N ASP A 48 0.49 -8.54 -6.51
CA ASP A 48 0.24 -7.89 -5.21
C ASP A 48 0.58 -6.39 -5.27
N GLY A 49 1.35 -5.96 -6.28
CA GLY A 49 1.81 -4.58 -6.45
C GLY A 49 0.71 -3.52 -6.41
N PRO A 50 -0.39 -3.64 -7.17
CA PRO A 50 -1.50 -2.70 -7.07
C PRO A 50 -2.11 -2.63 -5.67
N SER A 51 -2.30 -3.78 -5.02
CA SER A 51 -2.97 -3.87 -3.71
C SER A 51 -2.14 -3.23 -2.59
N ILE A 52 -0.85 -3.58 -2.48
CA ILE A 52 0.04 -2.98 -1.47
C ILE A 52 0.18 -1.46 -1.68
N CYS A 53 0.21 -1.00 -2.95
CA CYS A 53 0.28 0.43 -3.24
C CYS A 53 -1.01 1.15 -2.85
N PHE A 54 -2.17 0.53 -3.09
CA PHE A 54 -3.46 1.07 -2.69
C PHE A 54 -3.55 1.20 -1.16
N GLU A 55 -3.16 0.16 -0.40
CA GLU A 55 -3.19 0.20 1.06
C GLU A 55 -2.28 1.29 1.62
N ARG A 56 -1.06 1.41 1.07
CA ARG A 56 -0.14 2.47 1.48
C ARG A 56 -0.71 3.87 1.20
N LEU A 57 -1.24 4.09 0.00
CA LEU A 57 -1.84 5.37 -0.37
C LEU A 57 -3.04 5.69 0.53
N LYS A 58 -3.89 4.70 0.80
CA LYS A 58 -5.04 4.86 1.69
C LYS A 58 -4.61 5.26 3.11
N GLN A 59 -3.61 4.59 3.70
CA GLN A 59 -3.09 4.94 5.02
C GLN A 59 -2.56 6.37 5.08
N GLU A 60 -1.82 6.80 4.06
CA GLU A 60 -1.27 8.16 4.00
C GLU A 60 -2.37 9.22 3.85
N LEU A 61 -3.43 8.93 3.09
CA LEU A 61 -4.59 9.82 2.96
C LEU A 61 -5.43 9.86 4.25
N GLU A 62 -5.53 8.75 4.98
CA GLU A 62 -6.21 8.69 6.29
C GLU A 62 -5.42 9.44 7.38
N ALA A 63 -4.09 9.50 7.25
CA ALA A 63 -3.21 10.28 8.12
C ALA A 63 -3.10 11.77 7.71
N GLU A 64 -3.69 12.17 6.58
CA GLU A 64 -3.64 13.54 6.06
C GLU A 64 -4.34 14.52 7.03
N THR A 65 -3.67 15.64 7.33
CA THR A 65 -4.23 16.74 8.13
C THR A 65 -4.16 18.05 7.36
N GLU A 66 -4.82 19.11 7.84
CA GLU A 66 -4.76 20.42 7.19
C GLU A 66 -3.34 20.99 7.10
N GLU A 67 -2.45 20.59 8.00
CA GLU A 67 -1.06 21.05 8.07
C GLU A 67 -0.09 20.14 7.30
N SER A 68 -0.45 18.86 7.10
CA SER A 68 0.42 17.87 6.46
C SER A 68 -0.35 17.09 5.40
N ARG A 69 -0.22 17.56 4.16
CA ARG A 69 -0.82 16.92 2.99
C ARG A 69 0.01 15.76 2.47
N THR A 70 -0.65 14.68 2.06
CA THR A 70 0.02 13.53 1.45
C THR A 70 0.70 13.94 0.15
N GLY A 71 1.99 13.61 0.02
CA GLY A 71 2.74 13.87 -1.20
C GLY A 71 2.25 13.02 -2.38
N ALA A 72 2.22 13.61 -3.58
CA ALA A 72 1.84 12.92 -4.82
C ALA A 72 2.77 11.73 -5.19
N ARG A 73 3.93 11.61 -4.55
CA ARG A 73 4.89 10.53 -4.79
C ARG A 73 5.17 9.79 -3.50
N LEU A 74 4.82 8.51 -3.47
CA LEU A 74 5.05 7.62 -2.35
C LEU A 74 6.01 6.49 -2.76
N SER A 75 6.62 5.85 -1.77
CA SER A 75 7.43 4.65 -1.97
C SER A 75 7.05 3.56 -0.98
N ILE A 76 7.06 2.33 -1.46
CA ILE A 76 6.95 1.12 -0.63
C ILE A 76 8.36 0.75 -0.15
N GLY A 77 8.55 0.75 1.16
CA GLY A 77 9.75 0.25 1.82
C GLY A 77 9.57 -1.19 2.28
N GLU A 78 10.60 -1.71 2.96
CA GLU A 78 10.61 -3.09 3.44
C GLU A 78 9.57 -3.37 4.51
N ARG A 79 9.39 -2.41 5.43
CA ARG A 79 8.40 -2.50 6.52
C ARG A 79 6.98 -2.62 5.97
N GLU A 80 6.62 -1.79 4.99
CA GLU A 80 5.30 -1.82 4.38
C GLU A 80 5.03 -3.15 3.67
N ILE A 81 6.06 -3.79 3.11
CA ILE A 81 5.96 -5.12 2.49
C ILE A 81 5.73 -6.19 3.55
N GLU A 82 6.47 -6.14 4.66
CA GLU A 82 6.30 -7.09 5.76
C GLU A 82 4.90 -6.99 6.35
N GLU A 83 4.44 -5.78 6.69
CA GLU A 83 3.09 -5.53 7.21
C GLU A 83 2.00 -6.01 6.26
N TYR A 84 2.16 -5.80 4.95
CA TYR A 84 1.23 -6.28 3.92
C TYR A 84 1.17 -7.81 3.88
N LEU A 85 2.33 -8.48 3.91
CA LEU A 85 2.41 -9.94 3.90
C LEU A 85 1.80 -10.55 5.17
N GLU A 86 2.01 -9.92 6.33
CA GLU A 86 1.40 -10.38 7.58
C GLU A 86 -0.14 -10.30 7.58
N GLN A 87 -0.70 -9.32 6.88
CA GLN A 87 -2.15 -9.17 6.71
C GLN A 87 -2.73 -10.11 5.66
N GLN A 88 -1.94 -10.45 4.64
CA GLN A 88 -2.34 -11.33 3.53
C GLN A 88 -2.19 -12.81 3.84
N ASP A 89 -1.45 -13.20 4.88
CA ASP A 89 -1.22 -14.59 5.24
C ASP A 89 -2.46 -15.21 5.92
N PRO A 90 -3.22 -16.09 5.25
CA PRO A 90 -4.40 -16.72 5.85
C PRO A 90 -4.04 -17.71 6.97
N CYS A 91 -2.76 -18.00 7.21
CA CYS A 91 -2.29 -18.98 8.19
C CYS A 91 -2.05 -18.45 9.60
N LYS A 92 -2.30 -17.16 9.90
CA LYS A 92 -2.30 -16.68 11.29
C LYS A 92 -3.74 -16.74 11.86
N PRO A 93 -4.09 -17.75 12.70
CA PRO A 93 -5.32 -17.65 13.48
C PRO A 93 -5.23 -16.42 14.39
N PRO A 94 -6.34 -15.70 14.66
CA PRO A 94 -6.33 -14.61 15.62
C PRO A 94 -5.81 -15.17 16.95
N ALA A 95 -4.80 -14.53 17.53
CA ALA A 95 -4.27 -14.88 18.82
C ALA A 95 -5.43 -14.94 19.82
N LYS A 96 -5.90 -16.15 20.14
CA LYS A 96 -6.92 -16.36 21.16
C LYS A 96 -6.31 -15.83 22.45
N LYS A 97 -6.83 -14.72 22.95
CA LYS A 97 -6.60 -14.29 24.33
C LYS A 97 -7.19 -15.38 25.21
N THR A 98 -6.36 -16.32 25.66
CA THR A 98 -6.73 -17.26 26.72
C THR A 98 -6.92 -16.45 27.99
N ALA A 99 -8.16 -16.14 28.31
CA ALA A 99 -8.54 -15.77 29.67
C ALA A 99 -8.38 -17.02 30.56
N PRO A 100 -7.65 -16.98 31.68
CA PRO A 100 -7.57 -18.10 32.60
C PRO A 100 -8.78 -18.03 33.54
N TYR A 101 -9.67 -19.03 33.52
CA TYR A 101 -10.52 -19.39 34.67
C TYR A 101 -11.02 -20.83 34.52
N CYS A 102 -10.44 -21.75 35.30
CA CYS A 102 -11.07 -22.67 36.25
C CYS A 102 -10.02 -23.68 36.76
#